data_AF-A0A8H2QEL2-F1
#
_entry.id   AF-A0A8H2QEL2-F1
#
_cell.length_a   1.000
_cell.length_b   1.000
_cell.length_c   1.000
_cell.angle_alpha   90.00
_cell.angle_beta   90.00
_cell.angle_gamma   90.00
#
_symmetry.space_group_name_H-M   'P 1'
#
loop_
_entity.id
_entity.type
_entity.pdbx_description
1 polymer ?
#
loop_
_entity_poly.entity_id
_entity_poly.type
_entity_poly.pdbx_seq_one_letter_code
_entity_poly.pdbx_strand_id
1 'polypeptide(L)' 'MKLRLYGIDTPEVRGAEKIEGKKVRDILREMILDKEVEIISYKDKQGKYGRYLATIILEGVDVNLWLVANGHATVYFP' A
#
# COMPACT_ATOMS: atom_id res chain seq x y z
N MET A 1 8.50 -4.81 -11.36
CA MET A 1 8.83 -4.69 -9.92
C MET A 1 7.53 -4.72 -9.12
N LYS A 2 7.52 -5.31 -7.91
CA LYS A 2 6.35 -5.28 -7.01
C LYS A 2 6.78 -4.65 -5.69
N LEU A 3 6.03 -3.65 -5.23
CA LEU A 3 6.24 -2.97 -3.95
C LEU A 3 5.13 -3.37 -2.99
N ARG A 4 5.45 -3.51 -1.71
CA ARG A 4 4.45 -3.62 -0.63
C ARG A 4 4.40 -2.29 0.12
N LEU A 5 3.20 -1.83 0.43
CA LEU A 5 3.02 -0.61 1.20
C LEU A 5 3.65 -0.80 2.59
N TYR A 6 4.56 0.11 2.92
CA TYR A 6 5.28 0.11 4.18
C TYR A 6 4.34 0.50 5.32
N GLY A 7 4.46 -0.18 6.45
CA GLY A 7 3.79 0.19 7.70
C GLY A 7 2.29 -0.11 7.78
N ILE A 8 1.69 -0.77 6.78
CA ILE A 8 0.25 -1.00 6.72
C ILE A 8 -0.12 -2.38 6.16
N ASP A 9 -1.30 -2.85 6.55
CA ASP A 9 -1.98 -4.00 5.99
C ASP A 9 -3.32 -3.62 5.37
N THR A 10 -3.57 -4.10 4.17
CA THR A 10 -4.83 -3.95 3.43
C THR A 10 -5.56 -5.30 3.37
N PRO A 11 -6.90 -5.32 3.32
CA PRO A 11 -7.65 -6.55 3.14
C PRO A 11 -7.21 -7.34 1.89
N GLU A 12 -7.18 -8.66 2.00
CA GLU A 12 -6.68 -9.50 0.91
C GLU A 12 -7.65 -9.56 -0.28
N VAL A 13 -7.12 -9.52 -1.51
CA VAL A 13 -7.92 -9.58 -2.75
C VAL A 13 -8.45 -10.99 -3.07
N ARG A 14 -8.21 -11.96 -2.19
CA ARG A 14 -8.61 -13.37 -2.27
C ARG A 14 -9.03 -13.84 -0.87
N GLY A 15 -9.77 -14.95 -0.81
CA GLY A 15 -10.27 -15.48 0.45
C GLY A 15 -11.48 -14.72 0.99
N ALA A 16 -11.67 -14.75 2.32
CA ALA A 16 -12.82 -14.17 2.99
C ALA A 16 -12.92 -12.64 2.83
N GLU A 17 -11.79 -11.95 2.74
CA GLU A 17 -11.70 -10.49 2.65
C GLU A 17 -11.81 -9.94 1.22
N LYS A 18 -11.96 -10.82 0.23
CA LYS A 18 -11.90 -10.49 -1.21
C LYS A 18 -12.78 -9.32 -1.64
N ILE A 19 -13.95 -9.14 -1.02
CA ILE A 19 -14.87 -8.05 -1.37
C ILE A 19 -14.22 -6.71 -1.00
N GLU A 20 -13.79 -6.54 0.26
CA GLU A 20 -13.15 -5.29 0.69
C GLU A 20 -11.77 -5.13 0.06
N GLY A 21 -11.00 -6.20 -0.10
CA GLY A 21 -9.69 -6.14 -0.75
C GLY A 21 -9.76 -5.63 -2.19
N LYS A 22 -10.79 -6.03 -2.94
CA LYS A 22 -11.03 -5.49 -4.30
C LYS A 22 -11.40 -4.00 -4.27
N LYS A 23 -12.21 -3.59 -3.31
CA LYS A 23 -12.61 -2.19 -3.14
C LYS A 23 -11.40 -1.31 -2.82
N VAL A 24 -10.56 -1.71 -1.86
CA VAL A 24 -9.32 -1.00 -1.52
C VAL A 24 -8.34 -0.95 -2.70
N ARG A 25 -8.21 -2.05 -3.44
CA ARG A 25 -7.42 -2.09 -4.68
C ARG A 25 -7.92 -1.07 -5.71
N ASP A 26 -9.23 -0.96 -5.89
CA ASP A 26 -9.83 -0.07 -6.88
C ASP A 26 -9.68 1.40 -6.48
N ILE A 27 -9.88 1.71 -5.19
CA ILE A 27 -9.59 3.03 -4.60
C ILE A 27 -8.12 3.42 -4.85
N LEU A 28 -7.17 2.55 -4.49
CA LEU A 28 -5.76 2.83 -4.70
C LEU A 28 -5.44 3.03 -6.19
N ARG A 29 -6.02 2.21 -7.07
CA ARG A 29 -5.85 2.34 -8.52
C ARG A 29 -6.33 3.71 -9.01
N GLU A 30 -7.53 4.14 -8.64
CA GLU A 30 -8.07 5.44 -9.03
C GLU A 30 -7.22 6.60 -8.51
N MET A 31 -6.60 6.43 -7.33
CA MET A 31 -5.71 7.43 -6.76
C MET A 31 -4.40 7.59 -7.53
N ILE A 32 -3.74 6.50 -7.95
CA ILE A 32 -2.33 6.57 -8.39
C ILE A 32 -2.07 6.12 -9.84
N LEU A 33 -3.00 5.40 -10.48
CA LEU A 33 -2.76 4.88 -11.83
C LEU A 33 -2.66 6.04 -12.82
N ASP A 34 -1.68 5.96 -13.72
CA ASP A 34 -1.38 6.97 -14.74
C ASP A 34 -1.04 8.37 -14.18
N LYS A 35 -0.66 8.44 -12.89
CA LYS A 35 -0.16 9.66 -12.24
C LYS A 35 1.32 9.53 -11.90
N GLU A 36 2.01 10.67 -11.86
CA GLU A 36 3.35 10.75 -11.32
C GLU A 36 3.29 10.70 -9.79
N VAL A 37 4.03 9.77 -9.21
CA VAL A 37 4.11 9.56 -7.76
C VAL A 37 5.55 9.42 -7.32
N GLU A 38 5.86 9.89 -6.12
CA GLU A 38 7.16 9.66 -5.50
C GLU A 38 7.10 8.37 -4.68
N ILE A 39 8.17 7.58 -4.78
CA ILE A 39 8.30 6.32 -4.06
C ILE A 39 9.44 6.44 -3.05
N ILE A 40 9.09 6.44 -1.77
CA ILE A 40 10.06 6.33 -0.69
C ILE A 40 10.24 4.85 -0.39
N SER A 41 11.32 4.27 -0.90
CA SER A 41 11.60 2.84 -0.72
C SER A 41 12.39 2.55 0.55
N TYR A 42 12.03 1.48 1.25
CA TYR A 42 12.75 0.99 2.42
C TYR A 42 13.44 -0.31 2.04
N LYS A 43 14.77 -0.29 2.07
CA LYS A 43 15.59 -1.49 1.88
C LYS A 43 15.47 -2.35 3.13
N ASP A 44 14.64 -3.38 3.05
CA ASP A 44 14.58 -4.39 4.10
C ASP A 44 15.97 -5.03 4.23
N LYS A 45 16.61 -4.83 5.38
CA LYS A 45 17.86 -5.51 5.72
C LYS A 45 17.49 -6.96 5.99
N GLN A 46 17.53 -7.78 4.94
CA GLN A 46 17.44 -9.24 5.00
C GLN A 46 16.08 -9.81 5.43
N GLY A 47 15.03 -9.57 4.64
CA GLY A 47 13.86 -10.45 4.61
C GLY A 47 14.05 -11.61 3.62
N LYS A 48 13.76 -12.84 4.06
CA LYS A 48 13.80 -14.12 3.28
C LYS A 48 12.96 -14.11 1.98
N TYR A 49 12.20 -13.05 1.70
CA TYR A 49 11.22 -12.96 0.60
C TYR A 49 11.17 -11.58 -0.11
N GLY A 50 12.30 -11.03 -0.55
CA GLY A 50 12.49 -10.32 -1.83
C GLY A 50 11.56 -9.18 -2.32
N ARG A 51 10.67 -8.59 -1.51
CA ARG A 51 9.82 -7.44 -1.93
C ARG A 51 10.34 -6.15 -1.34
N TYR A 52 10.39 -5.09 -2.15
CA TYR A 52 10.68 -3.75 -1.65
C TYR A 52 9.46 -3.20 -0.91
N LEU A 53 9.70 -2.60 0.26
CA LEU A 53 8.69 -1.85 0.99
C LEU A 53 8.70 -0.40 0.52
N ALA A 54 7.54 0.24 0.45
CA ALA A 54 7.43 1.60 -0.05
C ALA A 54 6.31 2.42 0.59
N THR A 55 6.58 3.70 0.77
CA THR A 55 5.55 4.74 0.95
C THR A 55 5.35 5.43 -0.38
N ILE A 56 4.08 5.62 -0.78
CA ILE A 56 3.71 6.36 -1.98
C ILE A 56 3.33 7.78 -1.58
N ILE A 57 3.96 8.77 -2.21
CA ILE A 57 3.59 10.19 -2.08
C ILE A 57 2.96 10.65 -3.40
N LEU A 58 1.76 11.22 -3.33
CA LEU A 58 1.07 11.84 -4.45
C LEU A 58 0.78 13.30 -4.07
N GLU A 59 1.39 14.25 -4.77
CA GLU A 59 1.18 15.69 -4.55
C GLU A 59 1.38 16.10 -3.07
N GLY A 60 2.38 15.53 -2.41
CA GLY A 60 2.67 15.77 -0.98
C GLY A 60 1.82 14.97 0.01
N VAL A 61 0.89 14.13 -0.46
CA VAL A 61 0.05 13.27 0.39
C VAL A 61 0.66 11.88 0.52
N ASP A 62 0.87 11.42 1.75
CA ASP A 62 1.17 10.03 2.05
C ASP A 62 -0.07 9.15 1.84
N VAL A 63 -0.07 8.38 0.75
CA VAL A 63 -1.18 7.51 0.37
C VAL A 63 -1.35 6.35 1.36
N ASN A 64 -0.26 5.86 1.97
CA ASN A 64 -0.35 4.76 2.95
C ASN A 64 -1.12 5.23 4.19
N LEU A 65 -0.79 6.41 4.71
CA LEU A 65 -1.51 7.01 5.84
C LEU A 65 -2.94 7.38 5.47
N TRP A 66 -3.16 7.86 4.25
CA TRP A 66 -4.52 8.15 3.76
C TRP A 66 -5.40 6.89 3.77
N LEU A 67 -4.88 5.74 3.34
CA LEU A 67 -5.62 4.47 3.39
C LEU A 67 -6.00 4.09 4.83
N VAL A 68 -5.10 4.29 5.80
CA VAL A 68 -5.41 4.02 7.22
C VAL A 68 -6.48 4.99 7.74
N ALA A 69 -6.32 6.29 7.49
CA ALA A 69 -7.24 7.31 7.95
C ALA A 69 -8.67 7.13 7.42
N ASN A 70 -8.81 6.54 6.23
CA ASN A 70 -10.10 6.26 5.58
C ASN A 70 -10.60 4.82 5.82
N GLY A 71 -9.96 4.05 6.72
CA GLY A 71 -10.40 2.71 7.09
C GLY A 71 -10.20 1.64 6.01
N HIS A 72 -9.31 1.89 5.05
CA HIS A 72 -8.94 0.97 3.97
C HIS A 72 -7.73 0.11 4.31
N ALA A 73 -7.02 0.43 5.39
CA ALA A 73 -5.87 -0.30 5.88
C ALA A 73 -5.76 -0.19 7.40
N THR A 74 -5.04 -1.13 8.02
CA THR A 74 -4.64 -1.08 9.43
C THR A 74 -3.16 -0.83 9.55
N VAL A 75 -2.74 -0.11 10.59
CA VAL A 75 -1.31 0.08 10.88
C VAL A 75 -0.67 -1.27 11.21
N TYR A 76 0.44 -1.56 10.55
CA TYR A 76 1.27 -2.74 10.80
C TYR A 76 2.69 -2.27 11.08
N PHE A 77 3.18 -2.50 12.29
CA PHE A 77 4.58 -2.27 12.61
C PHE A 77 5.37 -3.55 12.27
N PRO A 78 6.27 -3.52 11.27
CA PRO A 78 7.14 -4.65 10.96
C PRO A 78 8.15 -4.95 12.07
#